data_AF-A0A521TST4-F1
#
_entry.id   AF-A0A521TST4-F1
#
_cell.length_a   1.000
_cell.length_b   1.000
_cell.length_c   1.000
_cell.angle_alpha   90.00
_cell.angle_beta   90.00
_cell.angle_gamma   90.00
#
_symmetry.space_group_name_H-M   'P 1'
#
loop_
_entity.id
_entity.type
_entity.pdbx_description
1 polymer ?
#
loop_
_entity_poly.entity_id
_entity_poly.type
_entity_poly.pdbx_seq_one_letter_code
_entity_poly.pdbx_strand_id
1 'polypeptide(L)'
;MRAEHVNRASSVGMIGLSLSALLTVLTGALVAVIGDPNPFRQSDEGTGAHIFQLLIVALVPTTLLFVSTADWTRPLRTARPLALSTVTLVLAFGTLYYFEHY
;
A
#
# COMPACT_ATOMS: atom_id res chain seq x y z
N MET A 1 -3.04 -9.80 26.21
CA MET A 1 -1.60 -9.58 25.98
C MET A 1 -1.13 -10.03 24.60
N ARG A 2 -1.28 -11.29 24.16
CA ARG A 2 -0.79 -11.73 22.82
C ARG A 2 -1.47 -11.05 21.63
N ALA A 3 -2.80 -10.92 21.66
CA ALA A 3 -3.56 -10.28 20.57
C ALA A 3 -3.19 -8.80 20.36
N GLU A 4 -2.88 -8.06 21.42
CA GLU A 4 -2.51 -6.65 21.34
C GLU A 4 -1.12 -6.44 20.71
N HIS A 5 -0.17 -7.35 20.97
CA HIS A 5 1.14 -7.33 20.29
C HIS A 5 1.00 -7.67 18.80
N VAL A 6 0.14 -8.63 18.46
CA VAL A 6 -0.16 -9.00 17.06
C VAL A 6 -0.85 -7.84 16.33
N ASN A 7 -1.82 -7.18 16.97
CA ASN A 7 -2.49 -6.00 16.42
C ASN A 7 -1.51 -4.84 16.21
N ARG A 8 -0.60 -4.58 17.15
CA ARG A 8 0.43 -3.55 17.00
C ARG A 8 1.41 -3.85 15.87
N ALA A 9 1.88 -5.10 15.78
CA ALA A 9 2.79 -5.54 14.73
C ALA A 9 2.11 -5.50 13.34
N SER A 10 0.87 -5.98 13.23
CA SER A 10 0.11 -5.93 11.99
C SER A 10 -0.25 -4.50 11.59
N SER A 11 -0.52 -3.59 12.54
CA SER A 11 -0.71 -2.17 12.25
C SER A 11 0.55 -1.54 11.66
N VAL A 12 1.73 -1.82 12.23
CA VAL A 12 3.00 -1.32 11.70
C VAL A 12 3.29 -1.93 10.33
N GLY A 13 3.08 -3.23 10.17
CA GLY A 13 3.22 -3.93 8.89
C GLY A 13 2.29 -3.36 7.82
N MET A 14 1.02 -3.13 8.13
CA MET A 14 0.02 -2.57 7.22
C MET A 14 0.41 -1.16 6.76
N ILE A 15 0.82 -0.31 7.69
CA ILE A 15 1.30 1.04 7.35
C ILE A 15 2.56 0.96 6.50
N GLY A 16 3.56 0.16 6.91
CA GLY A 16 4.80 -0.02 6.17
C GLY A 16 4.59 -0.50 4.74
N LEU A 17 3.80 -1.57 4.57
CA LEU A 17 3.45 -2.13 3.26
C LEU A 17 2.72 -1.11 2.37
N SER A 18 1.75 -0.37 2.93
CA SER A 18 1.04 0.66 2.16
C SER A 18 1.95 1.80 1.73
N LEU A 19 2.84 2.27 2.60
CA LEU A 19 3.81 3.32 2.27
C LEU A 19 4.83 2.84 1.25
N SER A 20 5.35 1.62 1.39
CA SER A 20 6.22 1.01 0.39
C SER A 20 5.54 0.93 -0.96
N ALA A 21 4.26 0.53 -1.02
CA ALA A 21 3.50 0.44 -2.26
C ALA A 21 3.35 1.82 -2.92
N LEU A 22 3.01 2.85 -2.13
CA LEU A 22 2.96 4.23 -2.63
C LEU A 22 4.33 4.71 -3.12
N LEU A 23 5.41 4.47 -2.37
CA LEU A 23 6.77 4.86 -2.77
C LEU A 23 7.22 4.17 -4.06
N THR A 24 6.88 2.89 -4.26
CA THR A 24 7.15 2.17 -5.51
C THR A 24 6.48 2.88 -6.69
N VAL A 25 5.19 3.21 -6.55
CA VAL A 25 4.45 3.92 -7.62
C VAL A 25 4.98 5.35 -7.81
N LEU A 26 5.27 6.09 -6.74
CA LEU A 26 5.83 7.44 -6.82
C LEU A 26 7.22 7.46 -7.47
N THR A 27 8.02 6.41 -7.26
CA THR A 27 9.32 6.28 -7.93
C THR A 27 9.12 6.06 -9.43
N GLY A 28 8.20 5.19 -9.83
CA GLY A 28 7.82 5.01 -11.24
C GLY A 28 7.27 6.31 -11.86
N ALA A 29 6.40 7.02 -11.13
CA ALA A 29 5.86 8.32 -11.54
C ALA A 29 6.94 9.39 -11.68
N LEU A 30 7.89 9.45 -10.75
CA LEU A 30 9.00 10.38 -10.83
C LEU A 30 9.86 10.10 -12.06
N VAL A 31 10.20 8.84 -12.32
CA VAL A 31 10.91 8.41 -13.54
C VAL A 31 10.13 8.79 -14.80
N ALA A 32 8.80 8.63 -14.79
CA ALA A 32 7.93 9.04 -15.88
C ALA A 32 7.95 10.56 -16.13
N VAL A 33 8.09 11.37 -15.07
CA VAL A 33 8.09 12.84 -15.15
C VAL A 33 9.45 13.41 -15.52
N ILE A 34 10.56 12.83 -15.03
CA ILE A 34 11.93 13.36 -15.22
C ILE A 34 12.71 12.66 -16.34
N GLY A 35 12.22 11.51 -16.83
CA GLY A 35 12.83 10.71 -17.90
C GLY A 35 11.87 10.45 -19.07
N ASP A 36 12.12 9.40 -19.85
CA ASP A 36 11.35 8.92 -21.01
C ASP A 36 11.60 7.40 -21.14
N PRO A 37 10.69 6.49 -21.53
CA PRO A 37 9.23 6.54 -21.72
C PRO A 37 8.47 6.16 -20.44
N ASN A 38 7.17 6.50 -20.40
CA ASN A 38 6.25 6.12 -19.32
C ASN A 38 6.46 4.64 -18.89
N PRO A 39 7.06 4.39 -17.71
CA PRO A 39 7.42 3.04 -17.27
C PRO A 39 6.19 2.18 -16.99
N PHE A 40 5.00 2.78 -16.92
CA PHE A 40 3.74 2.07 -16.76
C PHE A 40 3.21 1.50 -18.10
N ARG A 41 3.58 2.08 -19.24
CA ARG A 41 3.12 1.67 -20.59
C ARG A 41 4.08 0.72 -21.34
N GLN A 42 5.11 0.20 -20.70
CA GLN A 42 6.06 -0.70 -21.36
C GLN A 42 5.45 -2.11 -21.53
N SER A 43 5.79 -2.82 -22.62
CA SER A 43 5.32 -4.20 -22.85
C SER A 43 5.78 -5.20 -21.78
N ASP A 44 6.81 -4.84 -21.02
CA ASP A 44 7.25 -5.53 -19.80
C ASP A 44 6.85 -4.64 -18.61
N GLU A 45 5.96 -5.14 -17.75
CA GLU A 45 5.48 -4.41 -16.56
C GLU A 45 6.64 -4.02 -15.61
N GLY A 46 7.80 -4.65 -15.76
CA GLY A 46 9.04 -4.29 -15.09
C GLY A 46 9.07 -4.66 -13.60
N THR A 47 10.27 -4.63 -13.01
CA THR A 47 10.49 -5.02 -11.61
C THR A 47 9.63 -4.22 -10.62
N GLY A 48 9.33 -2.96 -10.92
CA GLY A 48 8.51 -2.09 -10.07
C GLY A 48 7.07 -2.59 -9.91
N ALA A 49 6.45 -3.07 -11.00
CA ALA A 49 5.09 -3.61 -10.94
C ALA A 49 5.02 -4.88 -10.10
N HIS A 50 6.00 -5.78 -10.22
CA HIS A 50 6.05 -6.99 -9.40
C HIS A 50 6.26 -6.70 -7.92
N ILE A 51 7.10 -5.71 -7.58
CA ILE A 51 7.25 -5.25 -6.19
C ILE A 51 5.92 -4.73 -5.67
N PHE A 52 5.22 -3.90 -6.45
CA PHE A 52 3.90 -3.39 -6.07
C PHE A 52 2.89 -4.53 -5.84
N GLN A 53 2.81 -5.50 -6.77
CA GLN A 53 1.95 -6.68 -6.65
C GLN A 53 2.25 -7.47 -5.37
N LEU A 54 3.52 -7.76 -5.08
CA LEU A 54 3.92 -8.46 -3.85
C LEU A 54 3.55 -7.69 -2.58
N LEU A 55 3.70 -6.36 -2.60
CA LEU A 55 3.29 -5.51 -1.49
C LEU A 55 1.78 -5.57 -1.27
N ILE A 56 0.97 -5.56 -2.35
CA ILE A 56 -0.49 -5.74 -2.25
C ILE A 56 -0.84 -7.13 -1.72
N VAL A 57 -0.21 -8.18 -2.24
CA VAL A 57 -0.43 -9.57 -1.79
C VAL A 57 -0.07 -9.74 -0.31
N ALA A 58 0.97 -9.08 0.18
CA ALA A 58 1.34 -9.08 1.61
C ALA A 58 0.41 -8.19 2.46
N LEU A 59 -0.10 -7.10 1.89
CA LEU A 59 -0.97 -6.15 2.60
C LEU A 59 -2.34 -6.74 2.90
N VAL A 60 -2.91 -7.55 2.00
CA VAL A 60 -4.21 -8.22 2.20
C VAL A 60 -4.24 -9.07 3.48
N PRO A 61 -3.37 -10.08 3.67
CA PRO A 61 -3.38 -10.91 4.88
C PRO A 61 -3.00 -10.09 6.12
N THR A 62 -2.13 -9.08 6.00
CA THR A 62 -1.77 -8.21 7.13
C THR A 62 -2.97 -7.38 7.59
N THR A 63 -3.76 -6.87 6.65
CA THR A 63 -4.99 -6.12 6.93
C THR A 63 -6.05 -7.04 7.56
N LEU A 64 -6.20 -8.27 7.06
CA LEU A 64 -7.11 -9.26 7.66
C LEU A 64 -6.70 -9.62 9.08
N LEU A 65 -5.40 -9.81 9.34
CA LEU A 65 -4.88 -10.04 10.70
C LEU A 65 -5.12 -8.84 11.61
N PHE A 66 -4.90 -7.62 11.12
CA PHE A 66 -5.19 -6.40 11.87
C PHE A 66 -6.68 -6.30 12.22
N VAL A 67 -7.58 -6.44 11.25
CA VAL A 67 -9.05 -6.36 11.43
C VAL A 67 -9.56 -7.46 12.36
N SER A 68 -9.05 -8.68 12.24
CA SER A 68 -9.46 -9.81 13.10
C SER A 68 -8.94 -9.71 14.53
N THR A 69 -7.80 -9.04 14.76
CA THR A 69 -7.22 -8.82 16.10
C THR A 69 -7.50 -7.44 16.68
N ALA A 70 -8.20 -6.59 15.93
CA ALA A 70 -8.55 -5.24 16.32
C ALA A 70 -9.48 -5.22 17.53
N ASP A 71 -9.24 -4.25 18.41
CA ASP A 71 -10.14 -3.98 19.52
C ASP A 71 -11.30 -3.11 19.02
N TRP A 72 -12.41 -3.77 18.71
CA TRP A 72 -13.65 -3.13 18.24
C TRP A 72 -14.36 -2.34 19.34
N THR A 73 -13.96 -2.48 20.60
CA THR A 73 -14.50 -1.67 21.70
C THR A 73 -14.00 -0.21 21.65
N ARG A 74 -12.94 0.07 20.87
CA ARG A 74 -12.37 1.41 20.66
C ARG A 74 -12.24 1.74 19.16
N PRO A 75 -13.37 1.90 18.45
CA PRO A 75 -13.39 1.96 16.98
C PRO A 75 -12.58 3.12 16.40
N LEU A 76 -12.58 4.29 17.05
CA LEU A 76 -11.81 5.46 16.59
C LEU A 76 -10.29 5.21 16.57
N ARG A 77 -9.79 4.41 17.51
CA ARG A 77 -8.35 4.11 17.61
C ARG A 77 -7.94 3.08 16.56
N THR A 78 -8.83 2.15 16.24
CA THR A 78 -8.65 1.13 15.18
C THR A 78 -8.84 1.72 13.78
N ALA A 79 -9.77 2.64 13.61
CA ALA A 79 -10.10 3.26 12.32
C ALA A 79 -8.96 4.12 11.77
N ARG A 80 -8.18 4.80 12.64
CA ARG A 80 -7.09 5.69 12.22
C ARG A 80 -6.01 5.00 11.37
N PRO A 81 -5.34 3.91 11.82
CA PRO A 81 -4.34 3.23 11.00
C PRO A 81 -4.95 2.59 9.75
N LEU A 82 -6.19 2.10 9.83
CA LEU A 82 -6.90 1.55 8.69
C LEU A 82 -7.15 2.62 7.62
N ALA A 83 -7.69 3.77 8.02
CA ALA A 83 -7.94 4.91 7.14
C ALA A 83 -6.66 5.44 6.51
N LEU A 84 -5.56 5.53 7.28
CA LEU A 84 -4.27 5.93 6.74
C LEU A 84 -3.78 4.95 5.66
N SER A 85 -3.84 3.65 5.94
CA SER A 85 -3.48 2.63 4.94
C SER A 85 -4.35 2.70 3.69
N THR A 86 -5.66 2.88 3.85
CA THR A 86 -6.61 3.02 2.74
C THR A 86 -6.31 4.26 1.89
N VAL A 87 -6.08 5.43 2.51
CA VAL A 87 -5.75 6.66 1.79
C VAL A 87 -4.45 6.48 0.99
N THR A 88 -3.43 5.89 1.60
CA THR A 88 -2.16 5.60 0.93
C THR A 88 -2.35 4.68 -0.28
N LEU A 89 -3.15 3.62 -0.14
CA LEU A 89 -3.51 2.72 -1.24
C LEU A 89 -4.24 3.44 -2.36
N VAL A 90 -5.24 4.27 -2.03
CA VAL A 90 -6.00 5.05 -3.02
C VAL A 90 -5.07 5.99 -3.77
N LEU A 91 -4.13 6.64 -3.10
CA LEU A 91 -3.13 7.49 -3.76
C LEU A 91 -2.20 6.67 -4.68
N ALA A 92 -1.78 5.49 -4.26
CA ALA A 92 -0.92 4.62 -5.06
C ALA A 92 -1.65 4.16 -6.34
N PHE A 93 -2.85 3.60 -6.20
CA PHE A 93 -3.67 3.19 -7.34
C PHE A 93 -4.11 4.37 -8.22
N GLY A 94 -4.45 5.51 -7.62
CA GLY A 94 -4.82 6.73 -8.34
C GLY A 94 -3.67 7.27 -9.18
N THR A 95 -2.46 7.28 -8.63
CA THR A 95 -1.25 7.66 -9.37
C THR A 95 -1.03 6.70 -10.53
N LEU A 96 -1.06 5.39 -10.28
CA LEU A 96 -0.87 4.38 -11.32
C LEU A 96 -1.93 4.53 -12.43
N TYR A 97 -3.20 4.69 -12.08
CA TYR A 97 -4.29 4.90 -13.04
C TYR A 97 -4.08 6.16 -13.89
N TYR A 98 -3.67 7.26 -13.27
CA TYR A 98 -3.42 8.52 -13.96
C TYR A 98 -2.33 8.37 -15.02
N PHE A 99 -1.18 7.80 -14.65
CA PHE A 99 -0.08 7.59 -15.59
C PHE A 99 -0.37 6.51 -16.65
N GLU A 100 -1.22 5.54 -16.35
CA GLU A 100 -1.65 4.56 -17.35
C GLU A 100 -2.53 5.21 -18.44
N HIS A 101 -3.39 6.14 -18.05
CA HIS A 101 -4.41 6.72 -18.93
C HIS A 101 -4.01 8.03 -19.61
N TYR A 102 -3.12 8.83 -19.01
CA TYR A 102 -2.64 10.10 -19.56
C TYR A 102 -1.15 9.99 -19.85
#